data_AF-A0A2A8ASG2-F1
#
_entry.id   AF-A0A2A8ASG2-F1
#
_cell.length_a   1.000
_cell.length_b   1.000
_cell.length_c   1.000
_cell.angle_alpha   90.00
_cell.angle_beta   90.00
_cell.angle_gamma   90.00
#
_symmetry.space_group_name_H-M   'P 1'
#
loop_
_entity.id
_entity.type
_entity.pdbx_description
1 polymer ?
#
loop_
_entity_poly.entity_id
_entity_poly.type
_entity_poly.pdbx_seq_one_letter_code
_entity_poly.pdbx_strand_id
1 'polypeptide(L)'
;MSDGMQLFSIFIFVLALFGIINFLAISLSGHNLKRRIIAGFIFLLLTPIVFFATVAFASIFDKAGFGAGGIAFIVAIIYILNGIMILLSSLFFLKRDIT
;
A
#
# COMPACT_ATOMS: atom_id res chain seq x y z
N MET A 1 -5.90 -11.07 25.03
CA MET A 1 -5.18 -11.50 23.82
C MET A 1 -3.70 -11.26 24.07
N SER A 2 -2.83 -12.26 23.92
CA SER A 2 -1.39 -12.06 24.13
C SER A 2 -0.81 -11.11 23.08
N ASP A 3 0.26 -10.40 23.43
CA ASP A 3 0.90 -9.42 22.55
C ASP A 3 1.29 -10.04 21.20
N GLY A 4 1.76 -11.30 21.21
CA GLY A 4 2.04 -12.06 19.98
C GLY A 4 0.81 -12.29 19.10
N MET A 5 -0.36 -12.57 19.68
CA MET A 5 -1.59 -12.70 18.90
C MET A 5 -2.04 -11.37 18.29
N GLN A 6 -1.83 -10.24 19.01
CA GLN A 6 -2.16 -8.91 18.50
C GLN A 6 -1.29 -8.54 17.28
N LEU A 7 0.03 -8.73 17.40
CA LEU A 7 0.96 -8.50 16.29
C LEU A 7 0.63 -9.39 15.10
N PHE A 8 0.27 -10.65 15.33
CA PHE A 8 -0.14 -11.57 14.27
C PHE A 8 -1.41 -11.10 13.54
N SER A 9 -2.43 -10.63 14.28
CA SER A 9 -3.65 -10.08 13.68
C SER A 9 -3.37 -8.83 12.84
N ILE A 10 -2.54 -7.91 13.34
CA ILE A 10 -2.13 -6.71 12.60
C ILE A 10 -1.35 -7.09 11.34
N PHE A 11 -0.45 -8.06 11.44
CA PHE A 11 0.33 -8.54 10.30
C PHE A 11 -0.54 -9.12 9.19
N ILE A 12 -1.51 -9.98 9.53
CA ILE A 12 -2.45 -10.55 8.55
C ILE A 12 -3.32 -9.47 7.91
N PHE A 13 -3.79 -8.49 8.70
CA PHE A 13 -4.55 -7.35 8.19
C PHE A 13 -3.76 -6.53 7.18
N VAL A 14 -2.51 -6.18 7.51
CA VAL A 14 -1.61 -5.43 6.62
C VAL A 14 -1.32 -6.21 5.35
N LEU A 15 -1.06 -7.52 5.43
CA LEU A 15 -0.86 -8.37 4.27
C LEU A 15 -2.09 -8.43 3.36
N ALA A 16 -3.28 -8.57 3.94
CA ALA A 16 -4.53 -8.60 3.20
C ALA A 16 -4.78 -7.26 2.47
N LEU A 17 -4.61 -6.13 3.18
CA LEU A 17 -4.70 -4.79 2.61
C LEU A 17 -3.72 -4.62 1.45
N PHE A 18 -2.45 -4.99 1.67
CA PHE A 18 -1.41 -4.90 0.66
C PHE A 18 -1.76 -5.72 -0.57
N GLY A 19 -2.15 -6.97 -0.38
CA GLY A 19 -2.55 -7.87 -1.47
C GLY A 19 -3.73 -7.32 -2.28
N ILE A 20 -4.80 -6.88 -1.61
CA ILE A 20 -6.01 -6.37 -2.27
C ILE A 20 -5.69 -5.11 -3.09
N ILE A 21 -5.02 -4.12 -2.49
CA ILE A 21 -4.77 -2.86 -3.17
C ILE A 21 -3.77 -3.06 -4.31
N ASN A 22 -2.73 -3.89 -4.11
CA ASN A 22 -1.76 -4.20 -5.16
C ASN A 22 -2.40 -4.97 -6.33
N PHE A 23 -3.25 -5.96 -6.04
CA PHE A 23 -4.01 -6.68 -7.06
C PHE A 23 -4.92 -5.74 -7.86
N LEU A 24 -5.65 -4.86 -7.17
CA LEU A 24 -6.48 -3.85 -7.83
C LEU A 24 -5.65 -2.95 -8.75
N ALA A 25 -4.50 -2.46 -8.29
CA ALA A 25 -3.65 -1.58 -9.08
C ALA A 25 -3.11 -2.24 -10.35
N ILE A 26 -2.65 -3.49 -10.25
CA ILE A 26 -2.16 -4.26 -11.40
C ILE A 26 -3.32 -4.52 -12.37
N SER A 27 -4.46 -4.99 -11.86
CA SER A 27 -5.68 -5.27 -12.63
C SER A 27 -6.20 -4.03 -13.37
N LEU A 28 -6.22 -2.87 -12.70
CA LEU A 28 -6.64 -1.59 -13.30
C LEU A 28 -5.62 -1.05 -14.31
N SER A 29 -4.32 -1.27 -14.08
CA SER A 29 -3.27 -0.70 -14.95
C SER A 29 -3.25 -1.30 -16.36
N GLY A 30 -3.50 -2.61 -16.50
CA GLY A 30 -3.48 -3.30 -17.79
C GLY A 30 -2.21 -3.05 -18.63
N HIS A 31 -2.31 -3.23 -19.95
CA HIS A 31 -1.19 -2.98 -20.90
C HIS A 31 -1.10 -1.52 -21.39
N ASN A 32 -1.90 -0.61 -20.85
CA ASN A 32 -1.99 0.76 -21.36
C ASN A 32 -1.22 1.75 -20.47
N LEU A 33 -0.28 2.47 -21.07
CA LEU A 33 0.56 3.46 -20.39
C LEU A 33 -0.24 4.47 -19.54
N LYS A 34 -1.28 5.08 -20.13
CA LYS A 34 -2.12 6.07 -19.45
C LYS A 34 -2.80 5.48 -18.21
N ARG A 35 -3.31 4.24 -18.29
CA ARG A 35 -3.95 3.57 -17.16
C ARG A 35 -2.96 3.23 -16.05
N ARG A 36 -1.71 2.94 -16.40
CA ARG A 36 -0.64 2.64 -15.44
C ARG A 36 -0.18 3.86 -14.66
N ILE A 37 -0.08 5.03 -15.31
CA ILE A 37 0.19 6.31 -14.63
C ILE A 37 -0.97 6.65 -13.67
N ILE A 38 -2.22 6.53 -14.14
CA ILE A 38 -3.41 6.77 -13.30
C ILE A 38 -3.43 5.80 -12.11
N ALA A 39 -3.16 4.51 -12.32
CA ALA A 39 -3.11 3.52 -11.25
C ALA A 39 -2.03 3.87 -10.21
N GLY A 40 -0.84 4.31 -10.64
CA GLY A 40 0.23 4.74 -9.74
C GLY A 40 -0.16 5.97 -8.89
N PHE A 41 -0.82 6.96 -9.50
CA PHE A 41 -1.35 8.12 -8.75
C PHE A 41 -2.45 7.73 -7.76
N ILE A 42 -3.39 6.87 -8.17
CA ILE A 42 -4.43 6.34 -7.28
C ILE A 42 -3.79 5.61 -6.11
N PHE A 43 -2.72 4.84 -6.34
CA PHE A 43 -2.00 4.14 -5.28
C PHE A 43 -1.38 5.10 -4.26
N LEU A 44 -0.73 6.15 -4.73
CA LEU A 44 -0.14 7.18 -3.87
C LEU A 44 -1.21 7.91 -3.03
N LEU A 45 -2.37 8.18 -3.62
CA LEU A 45 -3.52 8.78 -2.92
C LEU A 45 -4.18 7.83 -1.93
N LEU A 46 -4.09 6.51 -2.16
CA LEU A 46 -4.58 5.50 -1.22
C LEU A 46 -3.64 5.34 -0.02
N THR A 47 -2.35 5.67 -0.12
CA THR A 47 -1.39 5.60 0.99
C THR A 47 -1.88 6.27 2.29
N PRO A 48 -2.33 7.54 2.30
CA PRO A 48 -2.84 8.15 3.54
C PRO A 48 -4.07 7.41 4.08
N ILE A 49 -4.94 6.89 3.22
CA ILE A 49 -6.11 6.10 3.64
C ILE A 49 -5.64 4.80 4.30
N VAL A 50 -4.66 4.12 3.71
CA VAL A 50 -4.06 2.88 4.28
C VAL A 50 -3.38 3.17 5.61
N PHE A 51 -2.67 4.29 5.73
CA PHE A 51 -2.05 4.73 6.98
C PHE A 51 -3.12 4.87 8.08
N PHE A 52 -4.15 5.67 7.84
CA PHE A 52 -5.22 5.87 8.83
C PHE A 52 -5.98 4.58 9.14
N ALA A 53 -6.26 3.73 8.15
CA ALA A 53 -6.88 2.43 8.36
C ALA A 53 -6.01 1.51 9.24
N THR A 54 -4.70 1.52 9.02
CA THR A 54 -3.74 0.73 9.82
C THR A 54 -3.64 1.26 11.24
N VAL A 55 -3.56 2.58 11.43
CA VAL A 55 -3.58 3.19 12.78
C VAL A 55 -4.89 2.85 13.49
N ALA A 56 -6.03 3.03 12.84
CA ALA A 56 -7.34 2.76 13.44
C ALA A 56 -7.47 1.29 13.86
N PHE A 57 -7.07 0.35 12.99
CA PHE A 57 -7.10 -1.08 13.32
C PHE A 57 -6.12 -1.44 14.44
N ALA A 58 -4.88 -0.94 14.38
CA ALA A 58 -3.87 -1.21 15.40
C ALA A 58 -4.23 -0.59 16.76
N SER A 59 -4.94 0.54 16.78
CA SER A 59 -5.38 1.21 18.01
C SER A 59 -6.41 0.42 18.82
N ILE A 60 -7.07 -0.57 18.21
CA ILE A 60 -7.94 -1.53 18.91
C ILE A 60 -7.12 -2.37 19.91
N PHE A 61 -5.83 -2.58 19.61
CA PHE A 61 -4.93 -3.43 20.38
C PHE A 61 -3.92 -2.61 21.21
N ASP A 62 -3.38 -1.52 20.64
CA ASP A 62 -2.43 -0.61 21.30
C ASP A 62 -3.10 0.72 21.69
N LYS A 63 -3.55 0.83 22.94
CA LYS A 63 -4.21 2.03 23.49
C LYS A 63 -3.27 3.23 23.66
N ALA A 64 -1.94 3.01 23.72
CA ALA A 64 -0.96 4.07 23.85
C ALA A 64 -0.58 4.71 22.50
N GLY A 65 -0.94 4.07 21.38
CA GLY A 65 -0.88 4.62 20.03
C GLY A 65 0.52 4.72 19.40
N PHE A 66 1.59 4.59 20.19
CA PHE A 66 2.96 4.72 19.70
C PHE A 66 3.39 3.55 18.82
N GLY A 67 3.02 2.31 19.21
CA GLY A 67 3.27 1.12 18.40
C GLY A 67 2.40 1.09 17.15
N ALA A 68 1.12 1.46 17.29
CA ALA A 68 0.19 1.62 16.16
C ALA A 68 0.69 2.62 15.10
N GLY A 69 1.21 3.77 15.55
CA GLY A 69 1.80 4.79 14.68
C GLY A 69 3.06 4.31 13.95
N GLY A 70 3.96 3.63 14.66
CA GLY A 70 5.19 3.08 14.08
C GLY A 70 4.91 2.03 13.00
N ILE A 71 3.99 1.10 13.25
CA ILE A 71 3.59 0.07 12.28
C ILE A 71 2.94 0.73 11.06
N ALA A 72 2.00 1.66 11.27
CA ALA A 72 1.35 2.35 10.16
C ALA A 72 2.35 3.14 9.31
N PHE A 73 3.37 3.73 9.92
CA PHE A 73 4.43 4.45 9.21
C PHE A 73 5.25 3.52 8.31
N ILE A 74 5.68 2.37 8.80
CA ILE A 74 6.39 1.35 8.01
C ILE A 74 5.52 0.89 6.84
N VAL A 75 4.24 0.59 7.09
CA VAL A 75 3.28 0.17 6.06
C VAL A 75 3.10 1.27 5.00
N ALA A 76 2.98 2.53 5.40
CA ALA A 76 2.85 3.65 4.48
C ALA A 76 4.09 3.80 3.59
N ILE A 77 5.31 3.63 4.13
CA ILE A 77 6.54 3.64 3.32
C ILE A 77 6.49 2.55 2.25
N ILE A 78 6.12 1.32 2.62
CA ILE A 78 6.01 0.20 1.67
C ILE A 78 5.01 0.53 0.55
N TYR A 79 3.87 1.14 0.89
CA TYR A 79 2.87 1.56 -0.09
C TYR A 79 3.37 2.68 -1.02
N ILE A 80 4.09 3.66 -0.49
CA ILE A 80 4.70 4.73 -1.29
C ILE A 80 5.70 4.13 -2.28
N LEU A 81 6.60 3.26 -1.80
CA LEU A 81 7.58 2.58 -2.64
C LEU A 81 6.89 1.77 -3.74
N ASN A 82 5.80 1.06 -3.42
CA ASN A 82 5.05 0.31 -4.42
C ASN A 82 4.39 1.23 -5.47
N GLY A 83 3.77 2.33 -5.05
CA GLY A 83 3.22 3.34 -5.96
C GLY A 83 4.28 3.92 -6.90
N ILE A 84 5.47 4.23 -6.38
CA ILE A 84 6.62 4.69 -7.17
C ILE A 84 7.06 3.61 -8.17
N MET A 85 7.15 2.34 -7.77
CA MET A 85 7.52 1.24 -8.68
C MET A 85 6.50 1.08 -9.81
N ILE A 86 5.20 1.21 -9.54
CA ILE A 86 4.15 1.19 -10.57
C ILE A 86 4.34 2.36 -11.54
N LEU A 87 4.61 3.57 -11.05
CA LEU A 87 4.88 4.74 -11.90
C LEU A 87 6.15 4.56 -12.73
N LEU A 88 7.26 4.11 -12.14
CA LEU A 88 8.51 3.82 -12.85
C LEU A 88 8.30 2.79 -13.95
N SER A 89 7.51 1.76 -13.67
CA SER A 89 7.21 0.71 -14.65
C SER A 89 6.40 1.23 -15.85
N SER A 90 5.69 2.35 -15.72
CA SER A 90 5.09 3.04 -16.86
C SER A 90 6.13 3.71 -17.77
N LEU A 91 7.19 4.32 -17.22
CA LEU A 91 8.26 4.94 -18.01
C LEU A 91 9.01 3.94 -18.90
N PHE A 92 9.21 2.71 -18.41
CA PHE A 92 9.81 1.63 -19.20
C PHE A 92 8.93 1.17 -20.36
N PHE A 93 7.60 1.22 -20.21
CA PHE A 93 6.68 0.95 -21.32
C PHE A 93 6.71 2.06 -22.37
N LEU A 94 6.74 3.32 -21.96
CA LEU A 94 6.85 4.46 -22.88
C LEU A 94 8.10 4.35 -23.77
N LYS A 95 9.23 3.94 -23.19
CA LYS A 95 10.48 3.77 -23.93
C LYS A 95 10.36 2.71 -25.03
N ARG A 96 9.54 1.67 -24.85
CA ARG A 96 9.40 0.54 -25.78
C ARG A 96 8.46 0.82 -26.96
N ASP A 97 7.61 1.84 -26.86
CA ASP A 97 6.75 2.28 -27.98
C ASP A 97 7.45 3.31 -28.89
N ILE A 98 8.58 3.89 -28.45
CA ILE A 98 9.32 4.94 -29.18
C ILE A 98 10.55 4.36 -29.93
N THR A 99 11.04 3.19 -29.53
CA THR A 99 12.14 2.44 -30.20
C THR A 99 11.60 1.32 -31.07
#